data_AF-A0A2K3K7H0-F1
#
_entry.id   AF-A0A2K3K7H0-F1
#
_cell.length_a   1.000
_cell.length_b   1.000
_cell.length_c   1.000
_cell.angle_alpha   90.00
_cell.angle_beta   90.00
_cell.angle_gamma   90.00
#
_symmetry.space_group_name_H-M   'P 1'
#
loop_
_entity.id
_entity.type
_entity.pdbx_description
1 polymer ?
#
loop_
_entity_poly.entity_id
_entity_poly.type
_entity_poly.pdbx_seq_one_letter_code
_entity_poly.pdbx_strand_id
1 'polypeptide(L)'
;MADMDPASIRAAAYMERQAKARAEYECKAREDAERYGTVTFTVGNQIELEAARDSMLQNHLEAKRVQRIFINNKNKIVERNLMNNALDMANQYKYYLIFISDNPNP
;
A
#
# COMPACT_ATOMS: atom_id res chain seq x y z
N MET A 1 -40.83 -1.28 3.55
CA MET A 1 -39.41 -1.47 3.91
C MET A 1 -38.81 -2.26 2.75
N ALA A 2 -37.80 -1.74 2.07
CA ALA A 2 -37.15 -2.50 1.00
C ALA A 2 -36.36 -3.64 1.67
N ASP A 3 -36.82 -4.87 1.48
CA ASP A 3 -36.13 -6.07 1.92
C ASP A 3 -34.74 -6.09 1.26
N MET A 4 -33.72 -5.70 2.02
CA MET A 4 -32.34 -5.76 1.57
C MET A 4 -31.96 -7.24 1.45
N ASP A 5 -31.68 -7.72 0.25
CA ASP A 5 -31.30 -9.11 0.02
C ASP A 5 -30.12 -9.55 0.93
N PRO A 6 -30.07 -10.81 1.38
CA PRO A 6 -28.98 -11.33 2.22
C PRO A 6 -27.59 -11.19 1.59
N ALA A 7 -27.50 -11.02 0.27
CA ALA A 7 -26.27 -10.72 -0.45
C ALA A 7 -25.80 -9.27 -0.20
N SER A 8 -26.73 -8.32 -0.17
CA SER A 8 -26.46 -6.89 0.06
C SER A 8 -25.99 -6.63 1.49
N ILE A 9 -26.59 -7.31 2.48
CA ILE A 9 -26.14 -7.24 3.89
C ILE A 9 -24.72 -7.79 4.04
N ARG A 10 -24.40 -8.91 3.36
CA ARG A 10 -23.04 -9.48 3.36
C ARG A 10 -22.02 -8.57 2.67
N ALA A 11 -22.40 -7.94 1.55
CA ALA A 11 -21.56 -6.98 0.85
C ALA A 11 -21.28 -5.74 1.71
N ALA A 12 -22.29 -5.18 2.38
CA ALA A 12 -22.13 -4.05 3.29
C ALA A 12 -21.19 -4.38 4.46
N ALA A 13 -21.38 -5.52 5.12
CA ALA A 13 -20.51 -5.98 6.21
C ALA A 13 -19.06 -6.23 5.73
N TYR A 14 -18.88 -6.70 4.50
CA TYR A 14 -17.55 -6.86 3.90
C TYR A 14 -16.87 -5.50 3.66
N MET A 15 -17.60 -4.52 3.13
CA MET A 15 -17.09 -3.16 2.95
C MET A 15 -16.72 -2.49 4.29
N GLU A 16 -17.54 -2.65 5.34
CA GLU A 16 -17.22 -2.14 6.68
C GLU A 16 -15.96 -2.77 7.26
N ARG A 17 -15.78 -4.09 7.09
CA ARG A 17 -14.56 -4.79 7.53
C ARG A 17 -13.32 -4.30 6.78
N GLN A 18 -13.42 -4.10 5.47
CA GLN A 18 -12.32 -3.54 4.68
C GLN A 18 -11.99 -2.11 5.10
N ALA A 19 -13.00 -1.27 5.29
CA ALA A 19 -12.82 0.12 5.73
C ALA A 19 -12.12 0.18 7.09
N LYS A 20 -12.53 -0.67 8.04
CA LYS A 20 -11.88 -0.77 9.35
C LYS A 20 -10.44 -1.27 9.26
N ALA A 21 -10.19 -2.33 8.49
CA ALA A 21 -8.83 -2.86 8.30
C ALA A 21 -7.90 -1.82 7.67
N ARG A 22 -8.41 -1.04 6.72
CA ARG A 22 -7.68 0.07 6.12
C ARG A 22 -7.38 1.19 7.12
N ALA A 23 -8.37 1.59 7.93
CA ALA A 23 -8.16 2.60 8.97
C ALA A 23 -7.12 2.16 10.01
N GLU A 24 -7.17 0.89 10.45
CA GLU A 24 -6.17 0.32 11.36
C GLU A 24 -4.78 0.30 10.72
N TYR A 25 -4.69 -0.08 9.45
CA TYR A 25 -3.46 -0.07 8.70
C TYR A 25 -2.87 1.34 8.57
N GLU A 26 -3.67 2.32 8.16
CA GLU A 26 -3.24 3.72 8.01
C GLU A 26 -2.80 4.31 9.36
N CYS A 27 -3.50 3.99 10.45
CA CYS A 27 -3.11 4.43 11.79
C CYS A 27 -1.74 3.88 12.19
N LYS A 28 -1.53 2.57 12.08
CA LYS A 28 -0.25 1.95 12.43
C LYS A 28 0.88 2.41 11.51
N ALA A 29 0.61 2.56 10.22
CA ALA A 29 1.58 3.06 9.26
C ALA A 29 2.01 4.51 9.59
N ARG A 30 1.09 5.35 10.11
CA ARG A 30 1.44 6.69 10.60
C ARG A 30 2.25 6.66 11.88
N GLU A 31 1.85 5.86 12.85
CA GLU A 31 2.59 5.71 14.11
C GLU A 31 4.03 5.23 13.87
N ASP A 32 4.21 4.20 13.02
CA ASP A 32 5.53 3.68 12.68
C ASP A 32 6.32 4.67 11.81
N ALA A 33 5.66 5.44 10.95
CA ALA A 33 6.30 6.50 10.17
C ALA A 33 6.84 7.63 11.07
N GLU A 34 6.10 8.02 12.10
CA GLU A 34 6.55 9.00 13.10
C GLU A 34 7.69 8.45 13.95
N ARG A 35 7.65 7.16 14.29
CA ARG A 35 8.63 6.52 15.18
C ARG A 35 9.95 6.16 14.50
N TYR A 36 9.88 5.63 13.29
CA TYR A 36 11.04 5.07 12.58
C TYR A 36 11.43 5.90 11.35
N GLY A 37 10.54 6.78 10.89
CA GLY A 37 10.70 7.54 9.66
C GLY A 37 10.16 6.81 8.43
N THR A 38 10.21 7.49 7.29
CA THR A 38 9.74 6.97 6.00
C THR A 38 10.85 6.98 4.96
N VAL A 39 10.83 6.01 4.04
CA VAL A 39 11.64 6.05 2.80
C VAL A 39 10.69 6.02 1.61
N THR A 40 11.00 6.80 0.58
CA THR A 40 10.16 6.87 -0.62
C THR A 40 10.87 6.30 -1.84
N PHE A 41 10.14 5.52 -2.63
CA PHE A 41 10.58 4.91 -3.88
C PHE A 41 9.70 5.36 -5.04
N THR A 42 10.31 5.67 -6.17
CA THR A 42 9.60 5.96 -7.41
C THR A 42 9.70 4.75 -8.33
N VAL A 43 8.55 4.32 -8.86
CA VAL A 43 8.43 3.12 -9.69
C VAL A 43 7.58 3.44 -10.91
N GLY A 44 8.18 3.39 -12.09
CA GLY A 44 7.49 3.56 -13.37
C GLY A 44 7.12 2.24 -14.06
N ASN A 45 7.77 1.13 -13.70
CA ASN A 45 7.57 -0.16 -14.37
C ASN A 45 7.89 -1.34 -13.43
N GLN A 46 7.67 -2.57 -13.93
CA GLN A 46 7.85 -3.80 -13.15
C GLN A 46 9.32 -4.04 -12.74
N ILE A 47 10.28 -3.68 -13.60
CA ILE A 47 11.71 -3.85 -13.31
C ILE A 47 12.13 -2.93 -12.17
N GLU A 48 11.68 -1.67 -12.19
CA GLU A 48 11.89 -0.71 -11.10
C GLU A 48 11.20 -1.16 -9.81
N LEU A 49 10.04 -1.79 -9.90
CA LEU A 49 9.36 -2.34 -8.72
C LEU A 49 10.17 -3.47 -8.07
N GLU A 50 10.74 -4.36 -8.88
CA GLU A 50 11.58 -5.46 -8.41
C GLU A 50 12.89 -4.95 -7.81
N ALA A 51 13.52 -3.94 -8.42
CA ALA A 51 14.69 -3.29 -7.85
C ALA A 51 14.37 -2.57 -6.52
N ALA A 52 13.20 -1.92 -6.45
CA ALA A 52 12.74 -1.24 -5.23
C ALA A 52 12.40 -2.24 -4.11
N ARG A 53 11.90 -3.45 -4.45
CA ARG A 53 11.55 -4.49 -3.48
C ARG A 53 12.70 -4.83 -2.54
N ASP A 54 13.87 -5.11 -3.09
CA ASP A 54 15.01 -5.55 -2.29
C ASP A 54 15.48 -4.43 -1.35
N SER A 55 15.44 -3.18 -1.83
CA SER A 55 15.73 -1.99 -1.02
C SER A 55 14.68 -1.74 0.07
N MET A 56 13.39 -1.92 -0.24
CA MET A 56 12.29 -1.80 0.73
C MET A 56 12.41 -2.85 1.83
N LEU A 57 12.72 -4.09 1.46
CA LEU A 57 12.93 -5.18 2.41
C LEU A 57 14.12 -4.89 3.33
N GLN A 58 15.26 -4.49 2.77
CA GLN A 58 16.45 -4.16 3.55
C GLN A 58 16.16 -3.00 4.52
N ASN A 59 15.53 -1.92 4.05
CA ASN A 59 15.17 -0.79 4.91
C ASN A 59 14.19 -1.16 6.02
N HIS A 60 13.27 -2.07 5.75
CA HIS A 60 12.35 -2.56 6.77
C HIS A 60 13.10 -3.41 7.83
N LEU A 61 13.98 -4.30 7.40
CA LEU A 61 14.75 -5.17 8.30
C LEU A 61 15.74 -4.38 9.15
N GLU A 62 16.45 -3.42 8.55
CA GLU A 62 17.51 -2.66 9.23
C GLU A 62 16.99 -1.49 10.05
N ALA A 63 16.03 -0.72 9.51
CA ALA A 63 15.62 0.55 10.09
C ALA A 63 14.15 0.58 10.53
N LYS A 64 13.37 -0.48 10.27
CA LYS A 64 11.91 -0.55 10.52
C LYS A 64 11.13 0.63 9.95
N ARG A 65 11.68 1.27 8.91
CA ARG A 65 11.06 2.42 8.27
C ARG A 65 9.80 2.01 7.54
N VAL A 66 8.86 2.95 7.46
CA VAL A 66 7.67 2.80 6.62
C VAL A 66 8.03 3.11 5.18
N GLN A 67 7.65 2.23 4.26
CA GLN A 67 7.98 2.36 2.85
C GLN A 67 6.88 3.15 2.16
N ARG A 68 7.24 4.15 1.35
CA ARG A 68 6.34 4.92 0.50
C ARG A 68 6.66 4.61 -0.95
N ILE A 69 5.65 4.40 -1.77
CA ILE A 69 5.83 4.15 -3.21
C ILE A 69 5.02 5.16 -4.02
N PHE A 70 5.71 5.83 -4.95
CA PHE A 70 5.13 6.65 -5.98
C PHE A 70 5.16 5.88 -7.29
N ILE A 71 3.98 5.63 -7.88
CA ILE A 71 3.90 4.93 -9.16
C ILE A 71 3.74 5.95 -10.28
N ASN A 72 4.80 6.11 -11.06
CA ASN A 72 4.84 7.06 -12.16
C ASN A 72 4.60 6.35 -13.50
N ASN A 73 3.36 5.93 -13.76
CA ASN A 73 2.99 5.30 -15.01
C ASN A 73 1.76 5.94 -15.64
N LYS A 74 1.87 6.35 -16.91
CA LYS A 74 0.76 6.95 -17.67
C LYS A 74 -0.34 5.94 -18.02
N ASN A 75 -0.03 4.64 -17.99
CA ASN A 75 -0.97 3.56 -18.27
C ASN A 75 -1.59 3.06 -16.96
N LYS A 76 -2.89 3.37 -16.76
CA LYS A 76 -3.67 3.01 -15.57
C LYS A 76 -3.76 1.50 -15.31
N ILE A 77 -3.69 0.67 -16.35
CA ILE A 77 -3.71 -0.80 -16.20
C ILE A 77 -2.39 -1.25 -15.58
N VAL A 78 -1.28 -0.74 -16.10
CA VAL A 78 0.06 -1.04 -15.59
C VAL A 78 0.22 -0.49 -14.19
N GLU A 79 -0.23 0.74 -13.93
CA GLU A 79 -0.25 1.36 -12.61
C GLU A 79 -0.96 0.46 -11.58
N ARG A 80 -2.19 0.00 -11.88
CA ARG A 80 -2.94 -0.90 -10.99
C ARG A 80 -2.21 -2.22 -10.75
N ASN A 81 -1.61 -2.80 -11.78
CA ASN A 81 -0.84 -4.04 -11.64
C ASN A 81 0.37 -3.84 -10.73
N LEU A 82 1.08 -2.71 -10.89
CA LEU A 82 2.21 -2.35 -10.02
C LEU A 82 1.74 -2.10 -8.57
N MET A 83 0.59 -1.45 -8.36
CA MET A 83 0.01 -1.26 -7.02
C MET A 83 -0.30 -2.60 -6.34
N ASN A 84 -0.96 -3.51 -7.06
CA ASN A 84 -1.33 -4.83 -6.52
C ASN A 84 -0.06 -5.64 -6.18
N ASN A 85 0.92 -5.67 -7.08
CA ASN A 85 2.19 -6.35 -6.82
C ASN A 85 2.91 -5.75 -5.60
N ALA A 86 2.92 -4.42 -5.46
CA ALA A 86 3.52 -3.75 -4.32
C ALA A 86 2.81 -4.08 -2.99
N LEU A 87 1.47 -4.15 -2.99
CA LEU A 87 0.68 -4.58 -1.84
C LEU A 87 0.95 -6.03 -1.46
N ASP A 88 1.00 -6.94 -2.43
CA ASP A 88 1.26 -8.36 -2.19
C ASP A 88 2.64 -8.56 -1.55
N MET A 89 3.65 -7.83 -2.03
CA MET A 89 4.98 -7.83 -1.41
C MET A 89 4.95 -7.29 0.03
N ALA A 90 4.29 -6.16 0.27
CA ALA A 90 4.18 -5.59 1.61
C ALA A 90 3.51 -6.56 2.60
N ASN A 91 2.45 -7.26 2.15
CA ASN A 91 1.77 -8.29 2.92
C ASN A 91 2.66 -9.51 3.19
N GLN A 92 3.40 -9.98 2.18
CA GLN A 92 4.30 -11.13 2.30
C GLN A 92 5.40 -10.88 3.33
N TYR A 93 6.01 -9.69 3.29
CA TYR A 93 7.13 -9.32 4.15
C TYR A 93 6.72 -8.55 5.42
N LYS A 94 5.41 -8.35 5.62
CA LYS A 94 4.80 -7.68 6.78
C LYS A 94 5.33 -6.27 7.08
N TYR A 95 5.63 -5.49 6.05
CA TYR A 95 5.99 -4.08 6.20
C TYR A 95 4.86 -3.15 5.76
N TYR A 96 4.82 -1.95 6.32
CA TYR A 96 3.88 -0.90 5.90
C TYR A 96 4.36 -0.25 4.60
N LEU A 97 3.46 -0.24 3.62
CA LEU A 97 3.56 0.43 2.33
C LEU A 97 2.48 1.51 2.18
N ILE A 98 2.88 2.74 1.91
CA ILE A 98 1.97 3.86 1.63
C ILE A 98 2.11 4.25 0.16
N PHE A 99 1.00 4.21 -0.58
CA PHE A 99 0.95 4.76 -1.93
C PHE A 99 0.81 6.28 -1.87
N ILE A 100 1.60 6.97 -2.68
CA ILE A 100 1.53 8.42 -2.79
C ILE A 100 1.18 8.80 -4.23
N SER A 101 0.35 9.83 -4.36
CA SER A 101 -0.14 10.37 -5.64
C SER A 101 0.78 11.40 -6.25
N ASP A 102 1.59 12.06 -5.42
CA ASP A 102 2.44 13.16 -5.82
C ASP A 102 3.91 12.75 -5.69
N ASN A 103 4.68 13.04 -6.73
CA ASN A 103 6.11 12.80 -6.74
C ASN A 103 6.77 13.64 -5.62
N PRO A 104 7.43 13.04 -4.62
CA PRO A 104 8.06 13.83 -3.56
C PRO A 104 9.29 14.60 -4.03
N ASN A 105 9.82 14.31 -5.22
CA ASN A 105 10.92 15.04 -5.85
C ASN A 105 10.48 15.59 -7.22
N PRO A 106 10.13 16.90 -7.34
CA PRO A 106 9.95 17.55 -8.64
C PRO A 106 11.24 17.59 -9.47
#